data_AF-A0A359BAJ5-F1
#
_entry.id   AF-A0A359BAJ5-F1
#
_cell.length_a   1.000
_cell.length_b   1.000
_cell.length_c   1.000
_cell.angle_alpha   90.00
_cell.angle_beta   90.00
_cell.angle_gamma   90.00
#
_symmetry.space_group_name_H-M   'P 1'
#
loop_
_entity.id
_entity.type
_entity.pdbx_description
1 polymer ?
#
loop_
_entity_poly.entity_id
_entity_poly.type
_entity_poly.pdbx_seq_one_letter_code
_entity_poly.pdbx_strand_id
1 'polypeptide(L)'
;MIIVTLLLFLALGTPLAGCNFQRPPAQDGQNQQPDEPAPAEDPTIEQNSQLAALLPSREGYRWYYNGFAEYGHRMTLKTIDKQNSDLVYSIEGEVDDPSGGEAKDRDFNLQIVYTIANGVLTQTKQEDAMLDSNYDRLDLIKTPLGKGIRWTQKVIDQDNIETDLECTIEDVKNLDGVAVYTVVYKDKNSDYYERREIKEGVGLVSFEKLLILQDQSFPAGYYLNEEASGY
;
A
#
# COMPACT_ATOMS: atom_id res chain seq x y z
N MET A 1 6.68 61.23 -1.06
CA MET A 1 6.41 62.66 -0.79
C MET A 1 4.89 62.85 -0.88
N ILE A 2 4.29 63.64 0.03
CA ILE A 2 2.82 63.86 0.29
C ILE A 2 2.24 62.85 1.31
N ILE A 3 2.31 63.12 2.63
CA ILE A 3 1.38 63.90 3.53
C ILE A 3 0.07 63.12 3.78
N VAL A 4 -0.04 62.31 4.85
CA VAL A 4 -0.54 62.62 6.23
C VAL A 4 -1.94 63.24 6.25
N THR A 5 -2.94 62.52 6.77
CA THR A 5 -3.93 63.12 7.70
C THR A 5 -4.45 62.06 8.68
N LEU A 6 -4.05 62.27 9.93
CA LEU A 6 -4.45 61.63 11.17
C LEU A 6 -5.79 62.23 11.62
N LEU A 7 -6.76 61.42 12.05
CA LEU A 7 -7.95 61.93 12.74
C LEU A 7 -8.10 61.23 14.09
N LEU A 8 -7.86 62.07 15.09
CA LEU A 8 -7.88 61.89 16.52
C LEU A 8 -9.32 62.07 17.02
N PHE A 9 -9.87 61.12 17.76
CA PHE A 9 -11.04 61.37 18.61
C PHE A 9 -10.68 61.07 20.07
N LEU A 10 -10.48 62.16 20.81
CA LEU A 10 -10.50 62.20 22.27
C LEU A 10 -11.97 62.15 22.72
N ALA A 11 -12.29 61.27 23.67
CA ALA A 11 -13.40 61.48 24.58
C ALA A 11 -12.92 61.23 26.02
N LEU A 12 -13.16 62.23 26.85
CA LEU A 12 -12.81 62.34 28.26
C LEU A 12 -13.69 61.45 29.14
N GLY A 13 -13.14 61.06 30.29
CA GLY A 13 -13.71 60.07 31.19
C GLY A 13 -14.63 60.61 32.28
N THR A 14 -15.01 59.70 33.18
CA THR A 14 -15.48 59.96 34.54
C THR A 14 -14.97 58.86 35.50
N PRO A 15 -14.85 59.14 36.81
CA PRO A 15 -14.07 58.32 37.73
C PRO A 15 -14.90 57.56 38.79
N LEU A 16 -14.21 56.64 39.48
CA LEU A 16 -14.41 56.11 40.85
C LEU A 16 -15.57 55.12 41.14
N ALA A 17 -15.18 53.86 41.36
CA ALA A 17 -15.34 53.07 42.61
C ALA A 17 -14.71 51.68 42.32
N GLY A 18 -13.70 51.18 43.03
CA GLY A 18 -13.73 50.96 44.47
C GLY A 18 -14.22 49.55 44.80
N CYS A 19 -13.69 48.48 44.19
CA CYS A 19 -13.88 47.11 44.66
C CYS A 19 -12.52 46.50 45.04
N ASN A 20 -12.32 46.47 46.35
CA ASN A 20 -11.25 45.81 47.08
C ASN A 20 -11.36 44.29 46.83
N PHE A 21 -10.54 43.75 45.93
CA PHE A 21 -10.48 42.30 45.70
C PHE A 21 -9.60 41.68 46.79
N GLN A 22 -10.24 41.27 47.89
CA GLN A 22 -9.61 40.38 48.87
C GLN A 22 -9.22 39.09 48.15
N ARG A 23 -7.91 38.79 48.10
CA ARG A 23 -7.40 37.49 47.66
C ARG A 23 -8.02 36.41 48.55
N PRO A 24 -8.68 35.38 47.97
CA PRO A 24 -8.98 34.17 48.71
C PRO A 24 -7.68 33.53 49.19
N PRO A 25 -7.66 32.88 50.38
CA PRO A 25 -6.51 32.12 50.81
C PRO A 25 -6.22 30.98 49.83
N ALA A 26 -4.93 30.69 49.67
CA ALA A 26 -4.43 29.58 48.87
C ALA A 26 -5.16 28.29 49.23
N GLN A 27 -5.86 27.70 48.26
CA GLN A 27 -6.26 26.31 48.36
C GLN A 27 -5.04 25.45 48.01
N ASP A 28 -4.41 24.96 49.07
CA ASP A 28 -3.60 23.75 49.07
C ASP A 28 -4.39 22.60 48.43
N GLY A 29 -3.70 21.81 47.60
CA GLY A 29 -4.13 20.45 47.26
C GLY A 29 -5.01 20.31 46.01
N GLN A 30 -4.55 20.77 44.84
CA GLN A 30 -4.91 20.08 43.61
C GLN A 30 -4.02 18.84 43.48
N ASN A 31 -4.60 17.67 43.79
CA ASN A 31 -4.14 16.38 43.30
C ASN A 31 -4.06 16.47 41.76
N GLN A 32 -2.88 16.74 41.24
CA GLN A 32 -2.54 16.37 39.87
C GLN A 32 -2.36 14.86 39.89
N GLN A 33 -3.44 14.13 39.61
CA GLN A 33 -3.32 12.77 39.11
C GLN A 33 -2.48 12.89 37.83
N PRO A 34 -1.33 12.21 37.73
CA PRO A 34 -0.56 12.22 36.50
C PRO A 34 -1.49 11.77 35.38
N ASP A 35 -1.55 12.53 34.28
CA ASP A 35 -2.23 12.09 33.07
C ASP A 35 -1.69 10.69 32.75
N GLU A 36 -2.56 9.70 32.88
CA GLU A 36 -2.26 8.33 32.52
C GLU A 36 -1.84 8.36 31.05
N PRO A 37 -0.63 7.88 30.70
CA PRO A 37 -0.19 7.90 29.32
C PRO A 37 -1.24 7.16 28.49
N ALA A 38 -1.64 7.77 27.36
CA ALA A 38 -2.56 7.16 26.44
C ALA A 38 -2.13 5.69 26.19
N PRO A 39 -3.07 4.72 26.19
CA PRO A 39 -2.73 3.33 25.93
C PRO A 39 -1.91 3.24 24.66
N ALA A 40 -0.76 2.55 24.72
CA ALA A 40 0.05 2.30 23.54
C ALA A 40 -0.84 1.63 22.48
N GLU A 41 -0.85 2.17 21.25
CA GLU A 41 -1.59 1.56 20.15
C GLU A 41 -1.08 0.12 19.94
N ASP A 42 -2.00 -0.81 19.66
CA ASP A 42 -1.63 -2.19 19.36
C ASP A 42 -0.68 -2.19 18.15
N PRO A 43 0.56 -2.71 18.27
CA PRO A 43 1.54 -2.67 17.19
C PRO A 43 1.03 -3.29 15.89
N THR A 44 0.06 -4.20 15.97
CA THR A 44 -0.58 -4.83 14.81
C THR A 44 -1.41 -3.82 14.00
N ILE A 45 -2.05 -2.85 14.68
CA ILE A 45 -2.84 -1.80 14.04
C ILE A 45 -1.92 -0.86 13.24
N GLU A 46 -0.81 -0.43 13.85
CA GLU A 46 0.17 0.43 13.18
C GLU A 46 0.77 -0.27 11.95
N GLN A 47 1.17 -1.53 12.10
CA GLN A 47 1.71 -2.35 11.00
C GLN A 47 0.72 -2.50 9.85
N ASN A 48 -0.53 -2.86 10.15
CA ASN A 48 -1.57 -2.96 9.12
C ASN A 48 -1.84 -1.60 8.46
N SER A 49 -1.78 -0.49 9.21
CA SER A 49 -1.94 0.86 8.66
C SER A 49 -0.79 1.23 7.70
N GLN A 50 0.45 0.87 8.03
CA GLN A 50 1.60 1.08 7.13
C GLN A 50 1.44 0.31 5.81
N LEU A 51 0.95 -0.94 5.88
CA LEU A 51 0.68 -1.74 4.69
C LEU A 51 -0.50 -1.21 3.88
N ALA A 52 -1.55 -0.69 4.55
CA ALA A 52 -2.69 -0.10 3.87
C ALA A 52 -2.30 1.14 3.05
N ALA A 53 -1.29 1.90 3.51
CA ALA A 53 -0.74 3.02 2.77
C ALA A 53 -0.05 2.61 1.45
N LEU A 54 0.25 1.32 1.25
CA LEU A 54 0.77 0.81 -0.03
C LEU A 54 -0.29 0.70 -1.11
N LEU A 55 -1.57 0.61 -0.76
CA LEU A 55 -2.67 0.38 -1.69
C LEU A 55 -3.51 1.65 -1.90
N PRO A 56 -4.26 1.76 -3.03
CA PRO A 56 -5.20 2.86 -3.22
C PRO A 56 -6.29 2.88 -2.15
N SER A 57 -6.61 4.07 -1.65
CA SER A 57 -7.53 4.25 -0.52
C SER A 57 -9.00 4.40 -0.89
N ARG A 58 -9.36 4.33 -2.18
CA ARG A 58 -10.74 4.49 -2.64
C ARG A 58 -11.09 3.52 -3.76
N GLU A 59 -12.30 2.96 -3.65
CA GLU A 59 -12.92 2.11 -4.66
C GLU A 59 -13.03 2.80 -6.02
N GLY A 60 -13.01 2.00 -7.07
CA GLY A 60 -13.01 2.44 -8.46
C GLY A 60 -11.63 2.85 -8.99
N TYR A 61 -10.57 2.76 -8.18
CA TYR A 61 -9.20 2.89 -8.69
C TYR A 61 -8.93 1.86 -9.77
N ARG A 62 -8.33 2.28 -10.89
CA ARG A 62 -8.03 1.44 -12.04
C ARG A 62 -6.53 1.32 -12.21
N TRP A 63 -6.08 0.09 -12.47
CA TRP A 63 -4.74 -0.17 -12.95
C TRP A 63 -4.79 -0.60 -14.40
N TYR A 64 -3.87 -0.08 -15.19
CA TYR A 64 -3.60 -0.55 -16.54
C TYR A 64 -2.13 -0.90 -16.65
N TYR A 65 -1.82 -2.14 -17.01
CA TYR A 65 -0.44 -2.60 -17.14
C TYR A 65 -0.13 -2.99 -18.57
N ASN A 66 1.13 -2.78 -18.96
CA ASN A 66 1.71 -3.24 -20.21
C ASN A 66 2.95 -4.08 -19.92
N GLY A 67 3.29 -5.03 -20.77
CA GLY A 67 4.41 -5.93 -20.52
C GLY A 67 4.97 -6.66 -21.73
N PHE A 68 5.69 -7.72 -21.43
CA PHE A 68 6.37 -8.57 -22.41
C PHE A 68 5.40 -9.13 -23.46
N ALA A 69 5.85 -9.21 -24.71
CA ALA A 69 5.12 -9.81 -25.84
C ALA A 69 3.67 -9.30 -26.00
N GLU A 70 3.50 -7.97 -25.99
CA GLU A 70 2.19 -7.30 -26.14
C GLU A 70 1.20 -7.61 -25.00
N TYR A 71 1.69 -8.14 -23.88
CA TYR A 71 0.88 -8.36 -22.69
C TYR A 71 0.30 -7.05 -22.20
N GLY A 72 -0.99 -7.06 -21.91
CA GLY A 72 -1.71 -6.01 -21.21
C GLY A 72 -2.74 -6.62 -20.29
N HIS A 73 -3.04 -5.95 -19.18
CA HIS A 73 -4.22 -6.27 -18.38
C HIS A 73 -4.70 -5.05 -17.62
N ARG A 74 -5.97 -5.07 -17.26
CA ARG A 74 -6.65 -3.96 -16.60
C ARG A 74 -7.37 -4.47 -15.38
N MET A 75 -7.32 -3.71 -14.30
CA MET A 75 -7.94 -4.08 -13.04
C MET A 75 -8.70 -2.90 -12.46
N THR A 76 -9.75 -3.18 -11.70
CA THR A 76 -10.51 -2.17 -10.95
C THR A 76 -10.69 -2.62 -9.51
N LEU A 77 -10.35 -1.75 -8.57
CA LEU A 77 -10.65 -1.93 -7.15
C LEU A 77 -12.15 -1.83 -6.94
N LYS A 78 -12.78 -2.94 -6.57
CA LYS A 78 -14.23 -3.03 -6.38
C LYS A 78 -14.66 -2.66 -4.98
N THR A 79 -14.05 -3.28 -3.97
CA THR A 79 -14.41 -3.07 -2.57
C THR A 79 -13.18 -2.90 -1.70
N ILE A 80 -13.33 -2.11 -0.63
CA ILE A 80 -12.38 -2.06 0.49
C ILE A 80 -13.16 -2.36 1.76
N ASP A 81 -13.02 -3.59 2.25
CA ASP A 81 -13.73 -4.07 3.43
C ASP A 81 -12.79 -4.03 4.64
N LYS A 82 -13.22 -3.35 5.71
CA LYS A 82 -12.48 -3.29 6.98
C LYS A 82 -13.15 -4.17 8.03
N GLN A 83 -12.41 -5.11 8.59
CA GLN A 83 -12.85 -5.97 9.67
C GLN A 83 -11.87 -5.83 10.84
N ASN A 84 -12.24 -5.09 11.88
CA ASN A 84 -11.35 -4.70 12.97
C ASN A 84 -10.12 -3.93 12.44
N SER A 85 -8.91 -4.48 12.65
CA SER A 85 -7.63 -3.99 12.13
C SER A 85 -7.29 -4.51 10.74
N ASP A 86 -8.02 -5.52 10.25
CA ASP A 86 -7.71 -6.18 8.99
C ASP A 86 -8.44 -5.49 7.84
N LEU A 87 -7.82 -5.51 6.66
CA LEU A 87 -8.39 -4.94 5.44
C LEU A 87 -8.40 -5.97 4.33
N VAL A 88 -9.47 -5.98 3.54
CA VAL A 88 -9.63 -6.83 2.36
C VAL A 88 -9.98 -5.94 1.18
N TYR A 89 -9.17 -6.01 0.13
CA TYR A 89 -9.38 -5.29 -1.13
C TYR A 89 -9.76 -6.30 -2.20
N SER A 90 -10.94 -6.15 -2.78
CA SER A 90 -11.42 -7.03 -3.86
C SER A 90 -11.24 -6.34 -5.20
N ILE A 91 -10.58 -7.01 -6.14
CA ILE A 91 -10.21 -6.47 -7.44
C ILE A 91 -10.69 -7.43 -8.52
N GLU A 92 -11.27 -6.89 -9.57
CA GLU A 92 -11.62 -7.63 -10.79
C GLU A 92 -10.91 -7.00 -11.98
N GLY A 93 -10.60 -7.82 -12.98
CA GLY A 93 -9.96 -7.35 -14.18
C GLY A 93 -10.06 -8.31 -15.34
N GLU A 94 -9.36 -7.95 -16.41
CA GLU A 94 -9.18 -8.79 -17.59
C GLU A 94 -7.77 -8.62 -18.15
N VAL A 95 -7.21 -9.72 -18.65
CA VAL A 95 -6.03 -9.72 -19.51
C VAL A 95 -6.48 -9.36 -20.92
N ASP A 96 -5.73 -8.48 -21.60
CA ASP A 96 -6.00 -8.15 -22.99
C ASP A 96 -5.79 -9.41 -23.86
N ASP A 97 -6.68 -9.67 -24.82
CA ASP A 97 -6.59 -10.83 -25.73
C ASP A 97 -5.79 -10.48 -27.00
N PRO A 98 -4.50 -10.84 -27.10
CA PRO A 98 -3.69 -10.55 -28.27
C PRO A 98 -4.11 -11.38 -29.50
N SER A 99 -4.90 -12.44 -29.31
CA SER A 99 -5.35 -13.31 -30.41
C SER A 99 -6.52 -12.72 -31.21
N GLY A 100 -7.12 -11.63 -30.74
CA GLY A 100 -8.28 -11.04 -31.40
C GLY A 100 -9.52 -11.95 -31.40
N GLY A 101 -9.68 -12.78 -30.37
CA GLY A 101 -10.79 -13.72 -30.19
C GLY A 101 -10.56 -15.12 -30.77
N GLU A 102 -9.33 -15.44 -31.19
CA GLU A 102 -8.99 -16.79 -31.67
C GLU A 102 -8.84 -17.79 -30.50
N ALA A 103 -8.45 -17.32 -29.32
CA ALA A 103 -8.34 -18.10 -28.08
C ALA A 103 -9.69 -18.32 -27.38
N LYS A 104 -10.67 -18.89 -28.09
CA LYS A 104 -12.08 -18.99 -27.65
C LYS A 104 -12.30 -19.77 -26.34
N ASP A 105 -11.38 -20.66 -25.99
CA ASP A 105 -11.49 -21.52 -24.81
C ASP A 105 -10.64 -20.99 -23.63
N ARG A 106 -10.07 -19.79 -23.74
CA ARG A 106 -9.27 -19.17 -22.68
C ARG A 106 -10.10 -18.16 -21.91
N ASP A 107 -10.12 -18.27 -20.59
CA ASP A 107 -10.66 -17.22 -19.73
C ASP A 107 -9.62 -16.10 -19.58
N PHE A 108 -10.02 -14.87 -19.88
CA PHE A 108 -9.18 -13.70 -19.72
C PHE A 108 -9.55 -12.90 -18.47
N ASN A 109 -10.61 -13.28 -17.76
CA ASN A 109 -10.98 -12.63 -16.50
C ASN A 109 -9.94 -12.96 -15.43
N LEU A 110 -9.73 -12.00 -14.54
CA LEU A 110 -8.93 -12.19 -13.33
C LEU A 110 -9.67 -11.63 -12.12
N GLN A 111 -9.43 -12.27 -10.98
CA GLN A 111 -9.83 -11.77 -9.67
C GLN A 111 -8.61 -11.76 -8.77
N ILE A 112 -8.43 -10.67 -8.03
CA ILE A 112 -7.37 -10.52 -7.04
C ILE A 112 -7.99 -10.06 -5.72
N VAL A 113 -7.53 -10.67 -4.63
CA VAL A 113 -7.83 -10.23 -3.27
C VAL A 113 -6.53 -9.88 -2.58
N TYR A 114 -6.42 -8.63 -2.10
CA TYR A 114 -5.39 -8.26 -1.14
C TYR A 114 -5.94 -8.31 0.28
N THR A 115 -5.26 -9.05 1.15
CA THR A 115 -5.58 -9.10 2.57
C THR A 115 -4.43 -8.51 3.37
N ILE A 116 -4.74 -7.55 4.22
CA ILE A 116 -3.81 -6.99 5.20
C ILE A 116 -4.23 -7.48 6.58
N ALA A 117 -3.37 -8.31 7.18
CA ALA A 117 -3.57 -8.82 8.53
C ALA A 117 -2.22 -9.17 9.18
N ASN A 118 -2.09 -8.95 10.48
CA ASN A 118 -0.91 -9.31 11.27
C ASN A 118 0.42 -8.78 10.68
N GLY A 119 0.42 -7.55 10.14
CA GLY A 119 1.61 -6.97 9.54
C GLY A 119 2.08 -7.65 8.25
N VAL A 120 1.16 -8.28 7.51
CA VAL A 120 1.41 -8.92 6.21
C VAL A 120 0.39 -8.45 5.19
N LEU A 121 0.87 -8.08 4.00
CA LEU A 121 0.04 -7.91 2.80
C LEU A 121 0.14 -9.19 1.96
N THR A 122 -0.96 -9.93 1.84
CA THR A 122 -1.07 -11.17 1.06
C THR A 122 -1.91 -10.91 -0.20
N GLN A 123 -1.48 -11.44 -1.34
CA GLN A 123 -2.26 -11.55 -2.57
C GLN A 123 -2.82 -12.97 -2.67
N THR A 124 -4.10 -13.08 -3.00
CA THR A 124 -4.71 -14.28 -3.59
C THR A 124 -5.25 -13.94 -4.97
N LYS A 125 -5.11 -14.81 -5.96
CA LYS A 125 -5.63 -14.59 -7.31
C LYS A 125 -6.35 -15.81 -7.88
N GLN A 126 -7.22 -15.53 -8.85
CA GLN A 126 -7.83 -16.51 -9.73
C GLN A 126 -7.73 -15.95 -11.16
N GLU A 127 -7.05 -16.66 -12.04
CA GLU A 127 -6.78 -16.26 -13.42
C GLU A 127 -6.27 -17.45 -14.24
N ASP A 128 -6.44 -17.38 -15.57
CA ASP A 128 -5.92 -18.39 -16.52
C ASP A 128 -4.88 -17.80 -17.51
N ALA A 129 -4.74 -16.48 -17.54
CA ALA A 129 -4.08 -15.76 -18.64
C ALA A 129 -3.02 -14.74 -18.22
N MET A 130 -2.88 -14.49 -16.92
CA MET A 130 -2.05 -13.43 -16.37
C MET A 130 -0.56 -13.80 -16.44
N LEU A 131 0.27 -12.84 -16.85
CA LEU A 131 1.73 -12.96 -16.77
C LEU A 131 2.21 -12.64 -15.35
N ASP A 132 1.69 -13.33 -14.33
CA ASP A 132 2.04 -13.13 -12.92
C ASP A 132 2.77 -14.38 -12.35
N SER A 133 2.89 -14.44 -11.03
CA SER A 133 3.40 -15.56 -10.26
C SER A 133 2.73 -16.87 -10.63
N ASN A 134 3.46 -17.98 -10.54
CA ASN A 134 2.85 -19.32 -10.66
C ASN A 134 2.01 -19.71 -9.43
N TYR A 135 2.02 -18.89 -8.38
CA TYR A 135 1.36 -19.17 -7.11
C TYR A 135 0.10 -18.34 -6.96
N ASP A 136 -1.03 -18.98 -6.71
CA ASP A 136 -2.31 -18.28 -6.52
C ASP A 136 -2.35 -17.49 -5.21
N ARG A 137 -1.52 -17.84 -4.22
CA ARG A 137 -1.41 -17.13 -2.95
C ARG A 137 0.05 -16.82 -2.63
N LEU A 138 0.34 -15.55 -2.35
CA LEU A 138 1.68 -15.07 -2.00
C LEU A 138 1.61 -13.97 -0.94
N ASP A 139 2.45 -14.05 0.08
CA ASP A 139 2.70 -12.90 0.96
C ASP A 139 3.60 -11.92 0.22
N LEU A 140 3.06 -10.77 -0.19
CA LEU A 140 3.76 -9.80 -1.02
C LEU A 140 4.82 -9.04 -0.21
N ILE A 141 4.45 -8.50 0.94
CA ILE A 141 5.38 -7.71 1.76
C ILE A 141 4.96 -7.75 3.22
N LYS A 142 5.94 -7.68 4.12
CA LYS A 142 5.73 -7.78 5.58
C LYS A 142 6.37 -6.59 6.29
N THR A 143 5.72 -6.13 7.35
CA THR A 143 6.31 -5.14 8.26
C THR A 143 7.40 -5.77 9.13
N PRO A 144 8.41 -5.00 9.56
CA PRO A 144 8.61 -3.57 9.28
C PRO A 144 9.01 -3.32 7.82
N LEU A 145 8.59 -2.18 7.26
CA LEU A 145 8.83 -1.82 5.87
C LEU A 145 10.21 -1.17 5.70
N GLY A 146 11.26 -1.99 5.62
CA GLY A 146 12.64 -1.51 5.53
C GLY A 146 13.53 -2.37 4.64
N LYS A 147 14.58 -1.74 4.08
CA LYS A 147 15.58 -2.43 3.28
C LYS A 147 16.28 -3.53 4.09
N GLY A 148 16.44 -4.70 3.49
CA GLY A 148 17.11 -5.86 4.07
C GLY A 148 16.22 -6.72 4.97
N ILE A 149 14.93 -6.38 5.13
CA ILE A 149 13.95 -7.23 5.81
C ILE A 149 13.71 -8.48 4.99
N ARG A 150 13.73 -9.64 5.67
CA ARG A 150 13.65 -10.97 5.06
C ARG A 150 12.61 -11.83 5.72
N TRP A 151 11.99 -12.70 4.94
CA TRP A 151 11.15 -13.78 5.43
C TRP A 151 11.22 -14.98 4.49
N THR A 152 10.73 -16.12 4.95
CA THR A 152 10.49 -17.29 4.11
C THR A 152 9.00 -17.57 4.02
N GLN A 153 8.56 -18.12 2.91
CA GLN A 153 7.19 -18.60 2.75
C GLN A 153 7.14 -19.89 1.93
N LYS A 154 6.21 -20.77 2.31
CA LYS A 154 5.84 -21.94 1.52
C LYS A 154 4.68 -21.57 0.62
N VAL A 155 4.82 -21.86 -0.66
CA VAL A 155 3.81 -21.63 -1.69
C VAL A 155 3.60 -22.90 -2.49
N ILE A 156 2.43 -23.03 -3.09
CA ILE A 156 2.03 -24.18 -3.90
C ILE A 156 1.59 -23.62 -5.25
N ASP A 157 2.13 -24.17 -6.33
CA ASP A 157 1.72 -23.81 -7.69
C ASP A 157 0.50 -24.62 -8.15
N GLN A 158 0.04 -24.35 -9.38
CA GLN A 158 -1.11 -25.02 -9.98
C GLN A 158 -0.89 -26.54 -10.19
N ASP A 159 0.37 -26.99 -10.25
CA ASP A 159 0.76 -28.40 -10.35
C ASP A 159 0.89 -29.10 -8.98
N ASN A 160 0.52 -28.41 -7.89
CA ASN A 160 0.66 -28.85 -6.49
C ASN A 160 2.11 -29.07 -6.04
N ILE A 161 3.06 -28.37 -6.66
CA ILE A 161 4.47 -28.40 -6.26
C ILE A 161 4.69 -27.37 -5.16
N GLU A 162 5.14 -27.84 -4.00
CA GLU A 162 5.52 -26.96 -2.89
C GLU A 162 6.90 -26.35 -3.15
N THR A 163 6.99 -25.02 -3.03
CA THR A 163 8.25 -24.27 -3.13
C THR A 163 8.50 -23.45 -1.87
N ASP A 164 9.75 -23.45 -1.39
CA ASP A 164 10.21 -22.58 -0.31
C ASP A 164 10.86 -21.32 -0.91
N LEU A 165 10.19 -20.17 -0.76
CA LEU A 165 10.71 -18.89 -1.24
C LEU A 165 11.46 -18.13 -0.14
N GLU A 166 12.65 -17.64 -0.46
CA GLU A 166 13.35 -16.59 0.29
C GLU A 166 12.97 -15.22 -0.23
N CYS A 167 12.39 -14.41 0.66
CA CYS A 167 11.82 -13.13 0.30
C CYS A 167 12.63 -12.01 0.98
N THR A 168 12.87 -10.91 0.27
CA THR A 168 13.62 -9.76 0.79
C THR A 168 13.08 -8.45 0.25
N ILE A 169 12.95 -7.43 1.10
CA ILE A 169 12.85 -6.03 0.65
C ILE A 169 14.26 -5.59 0.26
N GLU A 170 14.61 -5.70 -1.02
CA GLU A 170 15.97 -5.41 -1.51
C GLU A 170 16.27 -3.90 -1.53
N ASP A 171 15.26 -3.07 -1.78
CA ASP A 171 15.45 -1.62 -1.86
C ASP A 171 14.20 -0.85 -1.40
N VAL A 172 14.44 0.37 -0.91
CA VAL A 172 13.40 1.36 -0.60
C VAL A 172 13.86 2.69 -1.15
N LYS A 173 13.18 3.16 -2.19
CA LYS A 173 13.44 4.47 -2.81
C LYS A 173 12.38 5.45 -2.36
N ASN A 174 12.73 6.73 -2.29
CA ASN A 174 11.77 7.80 -2.11
C ASN A 174 11.75 8.65 -3.38
N LEU A 175 10.60 8.72 -4.04
CA LEU A 175 10.37 9.50 -5.24
C LEU A 175 9.32 10.56 -4.89
N ASP A 176 9.74 11.83 -4.84
CA ASP A 176 8.88 12.97 -4.54
C ASP A 176 8.05 12.82 -3.24
N GLY A 177 8.65 12.24 -2.20
CA GLY A 177 8.00 12.01 -0.91
C GLY A 177 7.26 10.67 -0.81
N VAL A 178 7.16 9.91 -1.90
CA VAL A 178 6.44 8.62 -1.97
C VAL A 178 7.44 7.46 -1.95
N ALA A 179 7.25 6.51 -1.04
CA ALA A 179 8.12 5.33 -0.98
C ALA A 179 7.78 4.31 -2.08
N VAL A 180 8.83 3.71 -2.65
CA VAL A 180 8.76 2.57 -3.57
C VAL A 180 9.63 1.45 -3.04
N TYR A 181 9.01 0.30 -2.79
CA TYR A 181 9.63 -0.89 -2.22
C TYR A 181 9.93 -1.90 -3.33
N THR A 182 11.19 -2.30 -3.46
CA THR A 182 11.56 -3.41 -4.34
C THR A 182 11.63 -4.69 -3.52
N VAL A 183 10.74 -5.63 -3.79
CA VAL A 183 10.66 -6.93 -3.10
C VAL A 183 11.08 -8.03 -4.06
N VAL A 184 11.91 -8.96 -3.59
CA VAL A 184 12.38 -10.11 -4.37
C VAL A 184 12.05 -11.40 -3.65
N TYR A 185 11.60 -12.39 -4.42
CA TYR A 185 11.26 -13.74 -3.98
C TYR A 185 12.11 -14.71 -4.80
N LYS A 186 12.88 -15.56 -4.14
CA LYS A 186 13.76 -16.54 -4.81
C LYS A 186 13.43 -17.93 -4.33
N ASP A 187 13.32 -18.88 -5.25
CA ASP A 187 13.30 -20.29 -4.89
C ASP A 187 14.67 -20.68 -4.30
N LYS A 188 14.66 -21.44 -3.21
CA LYS A 188 15.88 -21.99 -2.61
C LYS A 188 16.53 -23.08 -3.44
N ASN A 189 15.75 -23.74 -4.30
CA ASN A 189 16.14 -24.98 -4.97
C ASN A 189 16.32 -24.82 -6.48
N SER A 190 16.08 -23.63 -7.04
CA SER A 190 16.24 -23.33 -8.47
C SER A 190 16.63 -21.87 -8.70
N ASP A 191 16.91 -21.51 -9.95
CA ASP A 191 17.19 -20.13 -10.36
C ASP A 191 15.92 -19.25 -10.45
N TYR A 192 14.74 -19.81 -10.17
CA TYR A 192 13.48 -19.07 -10.24
C TYR A 192 13.47 -17.88 -9.28
N TYR A 193 13.01 -16.73 -9.81
CA TYR A 193 12.77 -15.55 -9.00
C TYR A 193 11.56 -14.76 -9.49
N GLU A 194 11.03 -13.96 -8.57
CA GLU A 194 10.09 -12.87 -8.84
C GLU A 194 10.63 -11.58 -8.22
N ARG A 195 10.41 -10.44 -8.88
CA ARG A 195 10.71 -9.09 -8.39
C ARG A 195 9.48 -8.21 -8.57
N ARG A 196 9.09 -7.52 -7.50
CA ARG A 196 7.98 -6.55 -7.48
C ARG A 196 8.48 -5.18 -7.06
N GLU A 197 7.96 -4.14 -7.68
CA GLU A 197 8.02 -2.79 -7.14
C GLU A 197 6.63 -2.37 -6.66
N ILE A 198 6.54 -1.95 -5.40
CA ILE A 198 5.28 -1.57 -4.74
C ILE A 198 5.41 -0.10 -4.31
N LYS A 199 4.54 0.77 -4.84
CA LYS A 199 4.55 2.22 -4.60
C LYS A 199 3.41 2.60 -3.67
N GLU A 200 3.71 3.43 -2.67
CA GLU A 200 2.70 3.99 -1.75
C GLU A 200 1.53 4.63 -2.50
N GLY A 201 0.31 4.34 -2.04
CA GLY A 201 -0.95 4.82 -2.61
C GLY A 201 -1.35 4.23 -3.96
N VAL A 202 -0.51 3.39 -4.56
CA VAL A 202 -0.72 2.82 -5.91
C VAL A 202 -0.77 1.30 -5.89
N GLY A 203 0.05 0.66 -5.07
CA GLY A 203 0.21 -0.81 -5.04
C GLY A 203 1.33 -1.26 -5.97
N LEU A 204 1.12 -2.39 -6.66
CA LEU A 204 2.08 -2.94 -7.60
C LEU A 204 2.29 -1.97 -8.78
N VAL A 205 3.53 -1.62 -9.09
CA VAL A 205 3.88 -0.78 -10.25
C VAL A 205 4.77 -1.48 -11.26
N SER A 206 5.47 -2.54 -10.84
CA SER A 206 6.27 -3.38 -11.73
C SER A 206 6.33 -4.79 -11.18
N PHE A 207 6.23 -5.77 -12.08
CA PHE A 207 6.46 -7.18 -11.81
C PHE A 207 7.41 -7.76 -12.85
N GLU A 208 8.35 -8.58 -12.42
CA GLU A 208 9.24 -9.37 -13.27
C GLU A 208 9.41 -10.75 -12.66
N LYS A 209 9.51 -11.78 -13.50
CA LYS A 209 9.86 -13.15 -13.10
C LYS A 209 10.85 -13.75 -14.09
N LEU A 210 11.55 -14.79 -13.67
CA LEU A 210 12.23 -15.68 -14.60
C LEU A 210 11.18 -16.55 -15.30
N LEU A 211 10.94 -16.29 -16.58
CA LEU A 211 10.10 -17.14 -17.42
C LEU A 211 10.95 -18.28 -17.98
N ILE A 212 10.47 -19.52 -17.81
CA ILE A 212 11.15 -20.72 -18.29
C ILE A 212 10.28 -21.34 -19.39
N LEU A 213 10.81 -21.38 -20.62
CA LEU A 213 10.17 -21.98 -21.78
C LEU A 213 11.12 -23.01 -22.38
N GLN A 214 10.78 -24.29 -22.24
CA GLN A 214 11.63 -25.41 -22.70
C GLN A 214 13.04 -25.29 -22.11
N ASP A 215 14.06 -25.14 -22.98
CA ASP A 215 15.46 -25.05 -22.61
C ASP A 215 15.96 -23.60 -22.44
N GLN A 216 15.06 -22.60 -22.47
CA GLN A 216 15.39 -21.19 -22.34
C GLN A 216 14.77 -20.58 -21.09
N SER A 217 15.55 -19.75 -20.41
CA SER A 217 15.07 -18.90 -19.32
C SER A 217 15.43 -17.44 -19.59
N PHE A 218 14.48 -16.54 -19.38
CA PHE A 218 14.69 -15.11 -19.53
C PHE A 218 13.73 -14.30 -18.66
N PRO A 219 14.10 -13.07 -18.25
CA PRO A 219 13.20 -12.19 -17.51
C PRO A 219 12.00 -11.77 -18.37
N ALA A 220 10.80 -11.87 -17.81
CA ALA A 220 9.57 -11.35 -18.40
C ALA A 220 8.71 -10.70 -17.31
N GLY A 221 7.92 -9.71 -17.69
CA GLY A 221 7.20 -8.91 -16.71
C GLY A 221 6.27 -7.88 -17.32
N TYR A 222 5.68 -7.07 -16.45
CA TYR A 222 4.80 -5.97 -16.79
C TYR A 222 4.99 -4.78 -15.84
N TYR A 223 4.60 -3.60 -16.30
CA TYR A 223 4.72 -2.34 -15.59
C TYR A 223 3.44 -1.52 -15.73
N LEU A 224 3.16 -0.71 -14.71
CA LEU A 224 1.99 0.14 -14.66
C LEU A 224 2.11 1.25 -15.71
N ASN A 225 1.05 1.45 -16.48
CA ASN A 225 0.84 2.66 -17.26
C ASN A 225 0.25 3.73 -16.33
N GLU A 226 1.11 4.60 -15.80
CA GLU A 226 0.68 5.64 -14.85
C GLU A 226 -0.34 6.62 -15.47
N GLU A 227 -0.25 6.92 -16.76
CA GLU A 227 -1.17 7.85 -17.44
C GLU A 227 -2.58 7.29 -17.61
N ALA A 228 -2.69 5.96 -17.75
CA ALA A 228 -3.96 5.26 -17.93
C ALA A 228 -4.53 4.69 -16.61
N SER A 229 -3.81 4.85 -15.50
CA SER A 229 -4.20 4.34 -14.17
C SER A 229 -4.64 5.48 -13.25
N GLY A 230 -5.43 5.15 -12.24
CA GLY A 230 -6.02 6.14 -11.32
C GLY A 230 -7.54 6.10 -11.31
N TYR A 231 -8.17 7.26 -11.14
CA TYR A 231 -9.61 7.44 -11.02
C TYR A 231 -10.26 7.98 -12.30
#